data_AF-A0A8J2RXR3-F1
#
_entry.id   AF-A0A8J2RXR3-F1
#
_cell.length_a   1.000
_cell.length_b   1.000
_cell.length_c   1.000
_cell.angle_alpha   90.00
_cell.angle_beta   90.00
_cell.angle_gamma   90.00
#
_symmetry.space_group_name_H-M   'P 1'
#
loop_
_entity.id
_entity.type
_entity.pdbx_description
1 polymer ?
#
loop_
_entity_poly.entity_id
_entity_poly.type
_entity_poly.pdbx_seq_one_letter_code
_entity_poly.pdbx_strand_id
1 'polypeptide(L)'
;MKPNVKKSSDSCEEFTLGEEALIRQWLEYRKVVLDRYRMNSQQSTGPPLSVFQELNSHLKNASYLAGNKFSKADVEVLSGLLEFYGPQSIQTKEKYPYLSRWFTHISHLSHNELSITIPFSRSSLY
;
A
#
# COMPACT_ATOMS: atom_id res chain seq x y z
N MET A 1 21.47 7.55 -39.77
CA MET A 1 20.91 6.54 -38.85
C MET A 1 20.71 7.21 -37.50
N LYS A 2 19.46 7.42 -37.07
CA LYS A 2 19.14 7.94 -35.73
C LYS A 2 18.60 6.76 -34.90
N PRO A 3 19.08 6.54 -33.67
CA PRO A 3 18.53 5.49 -32.83
C PRO A 3 17.13 5.88 -32.36
N ASN A 4 16.16 5.04 -32.68
CA ASN A 4 14.78 5.12 -32.21
C ASN A 4 14.77 4.65 -30.74
N VAL A 5 14.78 5.59 -29.81
CA VAL A 5 14.63 5.33 -28.38
C VAL A 5 13.18 4.94 -28.13
N LYS A 6 12.99 3.69 -27.73
CA LYS A 6 11.72 3.10 -27.31
C LYS A 6 11.06 4.00 -26.27
N LYS A 7 9.94 4.65 -26.61
CA LYS A 7 8.93 5.03 -25.62
C LYS A 7 8.29 3.73 -25.14
N SER A 8 8.80 3.19 -24.04
CA SER A 8 8.05 2.25 -23.21
C SER A 8 7.18 3.09 -22.28
N SER A 9 6.12 3.69 -22.83
CA SER A 9 5.13 4.45 -22.08
C SER A 9 3.87 3.61 -21.96
N ASP A 10 3.59 3.19 -20.73
CA ASP A 10 2.25 3.01 -20.18
C ASP A 10 1.42 1.87 -20.77
N SER A 11 1.74 0.63 -20.37
CA SER A 11 0.70 -0.40 -20.26
C SER A 11 -0.12 -0.11 -19.00
N CYS A 12 -0.90 0.96 -19.03
CA CYS A 12 -1.94 1.24 -18.05
C CYS A 12 -3.04 0.21 -18.29
N GLU A 13 -2.91 -0.96 -17.65
CA GLU A 13 -3.98 -1.95 -17.66
C GLU A 13 -5.22 -1.33 -17.03
N GLU A 14 -6.20 -1.01 -17.87
CA GLU A 14 -7.46 -0.43 -17.44
C GLU A 14 -8.10 -1.30 -16.36
N PHE A 15 -8.54 -0.67 -15.27
CA PHE A 15 -9.25 -1.37 -14.19
C PHE A 15 -10.67 -1.70 -14.66
N THR A 16 -11.13 -2.90 -14.36
CA THR A 16 -12.55 -3.23 -14.57
C THR A 16 -13.42 -2.40 -13.62
N LEU A 17 -14.71 -2.22 -13.95
CA LEU A 17 -15.65 -1.53 -13.06
C LEU A 17 -15.69 -2.11 -11.63
N GLY A 18 -15.51 -3.43 -11.50
CA GLY A 18 -15.40 -4.09 -10.19
C GLY A 18 -14.12 -3.72 -9.44
N GLU A 19 -12.99 -3.68 -10.15
CA GLU A 19 -11.71 -3.25 -9.57
C GLU A 19 -11.76 -1.77 -9.16
N GLU A 20 -12.35 -0.89 -9.99
CA GLU A 20 -12.53 0.52 -9.64
C GLU A 20 -13.43 0.72 -8.42
N ALA A 21 -14.51 -0.05 -8.31
CA ALA A 21 -15.39 -0.02 -7.14
C ALA A 21 -14.64 -0.46 -5.87
N LEU A 22 -13.81 -1.51 -5.95
CA LEU A 22 -12.96 -1.95 -4.85
C LEU A 22 -11.94 -0.88 -4.46
N ILE A 23 -11.29 -0.23 -5.45
CA ILE A 23 -10.36 0.87 -5.18
C ILE A 23 -11.08 1.97 -4.38
N ARG A 24 -12.26 2.42 -4.85
CA ARG A 24 -13.04 3.45 -4.15
C ARG A 24 -13.43 3.01 -2.73
N GLN A 25 -13.86 1.76 -2.57
CA GLN A 25 -14.21 1.21 -1.27
C GLN A 25 -13.03 1.27 -0.29
N TRP A 26 -11.83 0.87 -0.70
CA TRP A 26 -10.65 0.89 0.17
C TRP A 26 -10.17 2.30 0.50
N LEU A 27 -10.32 3.25 -0.43
CA LEU A 27 -10.05 4.66 -0.16
C LEU A 27 -10.99 5.23 0.91
N GLU A 28 -12.28 4.88 0.86
CA GLU A 28 -13.22 5.26 1.90
C GLU A 28 -12.97 4.53 3.22
N TYR A 29 -12.65 3.23 3.17
CA TYR A 29 -12.26 2.45 4.35
C TYR A 29 -11.10 3.10 5.10
N ARG A 30 -10.06 3.55 4.38
CA ARG A 30 -8.92 4.28 4.97
C ARG A 30 -9.39 5.53 5.73
N LYS A 31 -10.28 6.33 5.13
CA LYS A 31 -10.79 7.58 5.75
C LYS A 31 -11.72 7.33 6.94
N VAL A 32 -12.57 6.31 6.86
CA VAL A 32 -13.62 6.09 7.85
C VAL A 32 -13.12 5.22 9.00
N VAL A 33 -12.29 4.22 8.73
CA VAL A 33 -11.86 3.22 9.70
C VAL A 33 -10.46 3.55 10.23
N LEU A 34 -9.45 3.61 9.35
CA LEU A 34 -8.06 3.80 9.78
C LEU A 34 -7.83 5.18 10.41
N ASP A 35 -8.36 6.25 9.80
CA ASP A 35 -8.22 7.60 10.39
C ASP A 35 -8.93 7.72 11.75
N ARG A 36 -10.05 7.02 11.97
CA ARG A 36 -10.70 6.98 13.30
C ARG A 36 -9.80 6.34 14.34
N TYR A 37 -9.16 5.21 14.02
CA TYR A 37 -8.22 4.57 14.95
C TYR A 37 -7.01 5.44 15.22
N ARG A 38 -6.54 6.21 14.23
CA ARG A 38 -5.49 7.21 14.43
C ARG A 38 -5.88 8.29 15.41
N MET A 39 -7.07 8.87 15.25
CA MET A 39 -7.55 9.92 16.17
C MET A 39 -7.85 9.38 17.57
N ASN A 40 -8.31 8.13 17.68
CA ASN A 40 -8.66 7.49 18.95
C ASN A 40 -7.49 6.76 19.64
N SER A 41 -6.29 6.78 19.05
CA SER A 41 -5.09 6.11 19.57
C SER A 41 -4.66 6.58 20.98
N GLN A 42 -5.13 7.76 21.41
CA GLN A 42 -4.94 8.30 22.76
C GLN A 42 -5.89 7.67 23.81
N GLN A 43 -6.96 6.98 23.40
CA GLN A 43 -8.00 6.45 24.29
C GLN A 43 -8.18 4.93 24.23
N SER A 44 -7.72 4.28 23.16
CA SER A 44 -7.92 2.84 22.97
C SER A 44 -6.63 2.06 23.25
N THR A 45 -6.64 1.21 24.27
CA THR A 45 -5.54 0.33 24.72
C THR A 45 -5.31 -0.85 23.78
N GLY A 46 -4.91 -0.59 22.54
CA GLY A 46 -4.35 -1.63 21.67
C GLY A 46 -4.59 -1.44 20.17
N PRO A 47 -3.85 -2.18 19.33
CA PRO A 47 -4.02 -2.15 17.88
C PRO A 47 -5.42 -2.62 17.47
N PRO A 48 -5.97 -2.13 16.35
CA PRO A 48 -7.28 -2.52 15.86
C PRO A 48 -7.24 -3.96 15.32
N LEU A 49 -7.35 -4.95 16.22
CA LEU A 49 -7.29 -6.37 15.87
C LEU A 49 -8.34 -6.77 14.82
N SER A 50 -9.50 -6.10 14.83
CA SER A 50 -10.55 -6.26 13.81
C SER A 50 -10.06 -5.89 12.41
N VAL A 51 -9.34 -4.78 12.26
CA VAL A 51 -8.79 -4.32 10.98
C VAL A 51 -7.77 -5.31 10.44
N PHE A 52 -6.86 -5.81 11.28
CA PHE A 52 -5.85 -6.79 10.84
C PHE A 52 -6.49 -8.09 10.38
N GLN A 53 -7.50 -8.57 11.10
CA GLN A 53 -8.23 -9.78 10.73
C GLN A 53 -9.04 -9.61 9.44
N GLU A 54 -9.71 -8.47 9.27
CA GLU A 54 -10.47 -8.13 8.06
C GLU A 54 -9.56 -8.07 6.83
N LEU A 55 -8.48 -7.30 6.90
CA LEU A 55 -7.52 -7.18 5.81
C LEU A 55 -6.84 -8.51 5.48
N ASN A 56 -6.43 -9.27 6.49
CA ASN A 56 -5.84 -10.60 6.29
C ASN A 56 -6.82 -11.57 5.60
N SER A 57 -8.11 -11.50 5.93
CA SER A 57 -9.13 -12.34 5.31
C SER A 57 -9.38 -11.93 3.85
N HIS A 58 -9.42 -10.62 3.57
CA HIS A 58 -9.56 -10.11 2.21
C HIS A 58 -8.35 -10.49 1.32
N LEU A 59 -7.13 -10.30 1.83
CA LEU A 59 -5.87 -10.58 1.12
C LEU A 59 -5.55 -12.08 1.01
N LYS A 60 -6.38 -12.97 1.56
CA LYS A 60 -6.19 -14.42 1.44
C LYS A 60 -6.21 -14.88 -0.03
N ASN A 61 -7.09 -14.27 -0.84
CA ASN A 61 -7.33 -14.67 -2.22
C ASN A 61 -6.87 -13.61 -3.24
N ALA A 62 -6.25 -12.52 -2.79
CA ALA A 62 -5.87 -11.39 -3.62
C ALA A 62 -4.42 -10.97 -3.34
N SER A 63 -3.70 -10.55 -4.36
CA SER A 63 -2.32 -10.05 -4.19
C SER A 63 -2.26 -8.58 -3.78
N TYR A 64 -3.31 -7.83 -4.12
CA TYR A 64 -3.50 -6.40 -3.86
C TYR A 64 -4.95 -6.15 -3.41
N LEU A 65 -5.23 -4.95 -2.91
CA LEU A 65 -6.56 -4.60 -2.41
C LEU A 65 -7.64 -4.56 -3.49
N ALA A 66 -7.27 -4.25 -4.73
CA ALA A 66 -8.17 -4.26 -5.88
C ALA A 66 -8.08 -5.57 -6.69
N GLY A 67 -7.56 -6.65 -6.11
CA GLY A 67 -7.41 -7.94 -6.78
C GLY A 67 -5.95 -8.26 -7.11
N ASN A 68 -5.61 -8.35 -8.40
CA ASN A 68 -4.29 -8.80 -8.86
C ASN A 68 -3.39 -7.71 -9.43
N LYS A 69 -3.88 -6.45 -9.45
CA LYS A 69 -3.13 -5.29 -9.92
C LYS A 69 -2.84 -4.34 -8.76
N PHE A 70 -1.64 -3.79 -8.76
CA PHE A 70 -1.26 -2.73 -7.83
C PHE A 70 -2.09 -1.47 -8.11
N SER A 71 -2.63 -0.86 -7.06
CA SER A 71 -3.53 0.28 -7.20
C SER A 71 -3.24 1.37 -6.18
N LYS A 72 -3.83 2.56 -6.37
CA LYS A 72 -3.77 3.65 -5.39
C LYS A 72 -4.30 3.23 -4.01
N ALA A 73 -5.28 2.32 -3.96
CA ALA A 73 -5.81 1.84 -2.69
C ALA A 73 -4.72 1.18 -1.84
N ASP A 74 -3.80 0.43 -2.46
CA ASP A 74 -2.71 -0.24 -1.74
C ASP A 74 -1.78 0.76 -1.03
N VAL A 75 -1.43 1.85 -1.72
CA VAL A 75 -0.57 2.91 -1.18
C VAL A 75 -1.26 3.65 -0.03
N GLU A 76 -2.53 4.03 -0.23
CA GLU A 76 -3.29 4.81 0.75
C GLU A 76 -3.54 3.99 2.02
N VAL A 77 -3.91 2.72 1.89
CA VAL A 77 -4.12 1.82 3.03
C VAL A 77 -2.78 1.47 3.71
N LEU A 78 -1.69 1.26 2.96
CA LEU A 78 -0.35 1.06 3.53
C LEU A 78 0.04 2.25 4.40
N SER A 79 -0.15 3.48 3.91
CA SER A 79 0.19 4.70 4.65
C SER A 79 -0.58 4.80 5.97
N GLY A 80 -1.87 4.45 5.97
CA GLY A 80 -2.70 4.44 7.18
C GLY A 80 -2.33 3.31 8.15
N LEU A 81 -1.83 2.18 7.67
CA LEU A 81 -1.42 1.05 8.49
C LEU A 81 0.00 1.18 9.04
N LEU A 82 0.86 1.99 8.43
CA LEU A 82 2.28 2.08 8.79
C LEU A 82 2.50 2.38 10.28
N GLU A 83 1.72 3.31 10.84
CA GLU A 83 1.80 3.73 12.26
C GLU A 83 1.33 2.62 13.23
N PHE A 84 0.38 1.76 12.83
CA PHE A 84 -0.21 0.74 13.72
C PHE A 84 0.36 -0.66 13.53
N TYR A 85 0.58 -1.08 12.28
CA TYR A 85 1.03 -2.41 11.91
C TYR A 85 2.55 -2.53 11.84
N GLY A 86 3.23 -1.46 11.43
CA GLY A 86 4.70 -1.38 11.39
C GLY A 86 5.38 -1.84 12.69
N PRO A 87 5.03 -1.27 13.85
CA PRO A 87 5.67 -1.60 15.14
C PRO A 87 5.18 -2.92 15.77
N GLN A 88 4.26 -3.67 15.15
CA GLN A 88 3.76 -4.92 15.73
C GLN A 88 4.85 -5.99 15.83
N SER A 89 4.74 -6.83 16.86
CA SER A 89 5.66 -7.95 17.12
C SER A 89 5.62 -9.00 16.01
N ILE A 90 6.70 -9.78 15.89
CA ILE A 90 6.80 -10.89 14.92
C ILE A 90 5.65 -11.88 15.12
N GLN A 91 5.32 -12.24 16.37
CA GLN A 91 4.21 -13.13 16.71
C GLN A 91 2.86 -12.62 16.16
N THR A 92 2.62 -11.30 16.21
CA THR A 92 1.41 -10.69 15.66
C THR A 92 1.41 -10.77 14.14
N LYS A 93 2.56 -10.53 13.51
CA LYS A 93 2.72 -10.60 12.05
C LYS A 93 2.58 -12.04 11.52
N GLU A 94 2.98 -13.04 12.30
CA GLU A 94 2.79 -14.46 11.99
C GLU A 94 1.31 -14.87 12.04
N LYS A 95 0.51 -14.27 12.94
CA LYS A 95 -0.94 -14.50 13.01
C LYS A 95 -1.67 -14.02 11.75
N TYR A 96 -1.14 -13.03 11.05
CA TYR A 96 -1.74 -12.43 9.85
C TYR A 96 -0.79 -12.53 8.64
N PRO A 97 -0.56 -13.75 8.11
CA PRO A 97 0.48 -13.98 7.11
C PRO A 97 0.18 -13.29 5.77
N TYR A 98 -1.08 -13.20 5.35
CA TYR A 98 -1.45 -12.57 4.08
C TYR A 98 -1.28 -11.05 4.14
N LEU A 99 -1.65 -10.46 5.29
CA LEU A 99 -1.42 -9.04 5.56
C LEU A 99 0.09 -8.73 5.61
N SER A 100 0.87 -9.54 6.31
CA SER A 100 2.33 -9.38 6.38
C SER A 100 3.01 -9.49 5.01
N ARG A 101 2.58 -10.46 4.19
CA ARG A 101 3.06 -10.62 2.82
C ARG A 101 2.78 -9.37 1.99
N TRP A 102 1.52 -8.93 1.97
CA TRP A 102 1.11 -7.73 1.24
C TRP A 102 1.85 -6.50 1.74
N PHE A 103 1.89 -6.27 3.06
CA PHE A 103 2.53 -5.09 3.65
C PHE A 103 4.01 -4.98 3.25
N THR A 104 4.73 -6.10 3.32
CA THR A 104 6.14 -6.17 2.91
C THR A 104 6.29 -5.94 1.40
N HIS A 105 5.42 -6.51 0.58
CA HIS A 105 5.48 -6.36 -0.87
C HIS A 105 5.24 -4.90 -1.30
N ILE A 106 4.17 -4.28 -0.81
CA ILE A 106 3.80 -2.89 -1.12
C ILE A 106 4.82 -1.91 -0.56
N SER A 107 5.35 -2.14 0.65
CA SER A 107 6.37 -1.26 1.22
C SER A 107 7.63 -1.20 0.37
N HIS A 108 8.15 -2.35 -0.09
CA HIS A 108 9.29 -2.39 -1.00
C HIS A 108 8.99 -1.74 -2.36
N LEU A 109 7.82 -2.01 -2.95
CA LEU A 109 7.41 -1.36 -4.20
C LEU A 109 7.36 0.16 -4.05
N SER A 110 6.65 0.66 -3.03
CA SER A 110 6.51 2.10 -2.79
C SER A 110 7.85 2.78 -2.52
N HIS A 111 8.75 2.15 -1.78
CA HIS A 111 10.09 2.68 -1.53
C HIS A 111 10.93 2.73 -2.81
N ASN A 112 10.83 1.70 -3.66
CA ASN A 112 11.55 1.64 -4.92
C ASN A 112 11.05 2.72 -5.91
N GLU A 113 9.73 2.90 -6.03
CA GLU A 113 9.14 3.96 -6.86
C GLU A 113 9.57 5.37 -6.39
N LEU A 114 9.65 5.59 -5.07
CA LEU A 114 10.14 6.86 -4.51
C LEU A 114 11.66 7.06 -4.68
N SER A 115 12.44 5.98 -4.82
CA SER A 115 13.89 6.05 -5.00
C SER A 115 14.33 6.41 -6.44
N ILE A 116 13.42 6.34 -7.42
CA ILE A 116 13.74 6.52 -8.85
C ILE A 116 13.87 8.00 -9.28
N THR A 117 13.67 8.99 -8.41
CA THR A 117 13.82 10.41 -8.79
C THR A 117 14.53 11.25 -7.74
N ILE A 118 15.80 10.93 -7.48
CA ILE A 118 16.76 11.97 -7.13
C ILE A 118 17.59 12.24 -8.39
N PRO A 119 17.27 13.27 -9.20
CA PRO A 119 18.23 13.75 -10.17
C PRO A 119 19.40 14.29 -9.35
N PHE A 120 20.46 13.50 -9.20
CA PHE A 120 21.69 13.95 -8.60
C PHE A 120 22.26 15.02 -9.53
N SER A 121 21.83 16.27 -9.35
CA SER A 121 22.40 17.40 -10.05
C SER A 121 23.83 17.50 -9.57
N ARG A 122 24.79 17.23 -10.47
CA ARG A 122 26.18 17.57 -10.26
C ARG A 122 26.31 19.08 -10.32
N SER A 123 25.86 19.79 -9.28
CA SER A 123 26.30 21.16 -9.06
C SER A 123 27.80 21.09 -8.80
N SER A 124 28.58 21.40 -9.82
CA SER A 124 30.02 21.59 -9.69
C SER A 124 30.21 22.79 -8.75
N LEU A 125 30.56 22.51 -7.49
CA LEU A 125 31.08 23.53 -6.59
C LEU A 125 32.47 23.91 -7.10
N TYR A 126 32.51 24.91 -7.98
CA TYR A 126 33.68 25.75 -8.19
C TYR A 126 33.52 27.00 -7.33
#